data_AF-A0AAF0W1H7-F1
#
_entry.id   AF-A0AAF0W1H7-F1
#
_cell.length_a   1.000
_cell.length_b   1.000
_cell.length_c   1.000
_cell.angle_alpha   90.00
_cell.angle_beta   90.00
_cell.angle_gamma   90.00
#
_symmetry.space_group_name_H-M   'P 1'
#
loop_
_entity.id
_entity.type
_entity.pdbx_description
1 polymer ?
#
loop_
_entity_poly.entity_id
_entity_poly.type
_entity_poly.pdbx_seq_one_letter_code
_entity_poly.pdbx_strand_id
1 'polypeptide(L)'
;MDPNPNVIERLSLLSNLIAQVDETKLYWEQRLGLFWEHPPALDPEVVGQAMQETRDRIRDLEAQKSALVQQQQALIVQAAIDRANRGGD
;
A
#
# COMPACT_ATOMS: atom_id res chain seq x y z
N MET A 1 20.26 23.73 3.43
CA MET A 1 19.35 24.02 2.31
C MET A 1 18.26 22.97 2.36
N ASP A 2 17.11 23.35 2.92
CA ASP A 2 15.97 22.47 3.17
C ASP A 2 15.42 21.89 1.86
N PRO A 3 15.01 20.61 1.83
CA PRO A 3 14.25 20.09 0.71
C PRO A 3 13.03 20.99 0.47
N ASN A 4 12.65 21.16 -0.79
CA ASN A 4 11.46 21.91 -1.19
C ASN A 4 10.29 21.43 -0.30
N PRO A 5 9.63 22.28 0.51
CA PRO A 5 8.74 21.85 1.59
C PRO A 5 7.65 20.88 1.10
N ASN A 6 7.22 21.05 -0.14
CA ASN A 6 6.27 20.17 -0.82
C ASN A 6 6.76 18.72 -1.02
N VAL A 7 8.06 18.48 -1.24
CA VAL A 7 8.61 17.13 -1.44
C VAL A 7 8.57 16.34 -0.14
N ILE A 8 8.94 16.95 0.98
CA ILE A 8 8.91 16.28 2.30
C ILE A 8 7.46 15.93 2.65
N GLU A 9 6.55 16.89 2.52
CA GLU A 9 5.12 16.67 2.80
C GLU A 9 4.53 15.56 1.94
N ARG A 10 4.86 15.53 0.64
CA ARG A 10 4.40 14.47 -0.27
C ARG A 10 5.00 13.11 0.06
N LEU A 11 6.29 13.05 0.44
CA LEU A 11 6.91 11.80 0.88
C LEU A 11 6.29 11.29 2.17
N SER A 12 6.04 12.17 3.14
CA SER A 12 5.33 11.83 4.38
C SER A 12 3.91 11.32 4.10
N LEU A 13 3.18 11.97 3.20
CA LEU A 13 1.85 11.51 2.78
C LEU A 13 1.91 10.11 2.16
N LEU A 14 2.83 9.87 1.22
CA LEU A 14 2.99 8.57 0.58
C LEU A 14 3.37 7.48 1.58
N SER A 15 4.27 7.77 2.52
CA SER A 15 4.62 6.84 3.60
C SER A 15 3.41 6.49 4.47
N ASN A 16 2.61 7.48 4.85
CA ASN A 16 1.39 7.26 5.65
C ASN A 16 0.35 6.45 4.88
N LEU A 17 0.20 6.67 3.57
CA LEU A 17 -0.71 5.89 2.73
C LEU A 17 -0.23 4.43 2.58
N ILE A 18 1.06 4.21 2.38
CA ILE A 18 1.64 2.85 2.31
C ILE A 18 1.39 2.10 3.63
N ALA A 19 1.63 2.74 4.77
CA ALA A 19 1.37 2.13 6.09
C ALA A 19 -0.10 1.76 6.28
N GLN A 20 -1.03 2.66 5.91
CA GLN A 20 -2.47 2.37 5.98
C GLN A 20 -2.89 1.20 5.07
N VAL A 21 -2.31 1.11 3.87
CA VAL A 21 -2.56 -0.01 2.97
C VAL A 21 -2.05 -1.33 3.56
N ASP A 22 -0.86 -1.31 4.18
CA ASP A 22 -0.30 -2.47 4.88
C ASP A 22 -1.16 -2.93 6.05
N GLU A 23 -1.60 -2.00 6.91
CA GLU A 23 -2.51 -2.31 8.02
C GLU A 23 -3.84 -2.88 7.54
N THR A 24 -4.41 -2.27 6.49
CA THR A 24 -5.67 -2.73 5.90
C THR A 24 -5.49 -4.12 5.30
N LYS A 25 -4.40 -4.36 4.58
CA LYS A 25 -4.10 -5.67 3.99
C LYS A 25 -3.97 -6.73 5.08
N LEU A 26 -3.21 -6.45 6.14
CA LEU A 26 -3.01 -7.34 7.27
C LEU A 26 -4.36 -7.72 7.92
N TYR A 27 -5.27 -6.76 8.08
CA TYR A 27 -6.63 -7.04 8.57
C TYR A 27 -7.36 -8.06 7.67
N TRP A 28 -7.32 -7.89 6.35
CA TRP A 28 -7.97 -8.82 5.43
C TRP A 28 -7.29 -10.19 5.38
N GLU A 29 -5.95 -10.25 5.47
CA GLU A 29 -5.20 -11.50 5.57
C GLU A 29 -5.57 -12.27 6.85
N GLN A 30 -5.66 -11.60 8.00
CA GLN A 30 -6.11 -12.21 9.25
C GLN A 30 -7.55 -12.70 9.15
N ARG A 31 -8.45 -11.90 8.56
CA ARG A 31 -9.84 -12.31 8.33
C ARG A 31 -9.94 -13.52 7.41
N LEU A 32 -9.11 -13.60 6.37
CA LEU A 32 -9.03 -14.79 5.52
C LEU A 32 -8.52 -16.01 6.29
N GLY A 33 -7.52 -15.82 7.16
CA GLY A 33 -7.03 -16.86 8.09
C GLY A 33 -8.15 -17.43 8.96
N LEU A 34 -8.99 -16.57 9.54
CA LEU A 34 -10.13 -17.00 10.35
C LEU A 34 -11.12 -17.89 9.59
N PHE A 35 -11.35 -17.64 8.29
CA PHE A 35 -12.19 -18.54 7.49
C PHE A 35 -11.58 -19.95 7.34
N TRP A 36 -10.25 -20.06 7.30
CA TRP A 36 -9.55 -21.35 7.21
C TRP A 36 -9.48 -22.07 8.56
N GLU A 37 -9.21 -21.34 9.64
CA GLU A 37 -9.07 -21.90 10.99
C GLU A 37 -10.44 -22.27 11.60
N HIS A 38 -11.45 -21.45 11.31
CA HIS A 38 -12.80 -21.56 11.85
C HIS A 38 -13.83 -21.36 10.74
N PRO A 39 -14.02 -22.35 9.86
CA PRO A 39 -15.01 -22.25 8.79
C PRO A 39 -16.40 -22.06 9.39
N PRO A 40 -17.15 -21.01 8.98
CA PRO A 40 -18.47 -20.75 9.53
C PRO A 40 -19.45 -21.84 9.11
N ALA A 41 -20.44 -22.13 9.96
CA ALA A 41 -21.52 -23.07 9.69
C ALA A 41 -22.56 -22.49 8.70
N LEU A 42 -22.07 -22.04 7.55
CA LEU A 42 -22.82 -21.52 6.41
C LEU A 42 -22.66 -22.47 5.22
N ASP A 43 -23.44 -22.22 4.18
CA ASP A 43 -23.29 -22.93 2.92
C ASP A 43 -21.86 -22.79 2.36
N PRO A 44 -21.18 -23.89 1.98
CA PRO A 44 -19.81 -23.85 1.49
C PRO A 44 -19.59 -22.93 0.27
N GLU A 45 -20.58 -22.78 -0.60
CA GLU A 45 -20.48 -21.88 -1.76
C GLU A 45 -20.46 -20.42 -1.32
N VAL A 46 -21.31 -20.06 -0.33
CA VAL A 46 -21.34 -18.71 0.26
C VAL A 46 -20.02 -18.39 0.97
N VAL A 47 -19.46 -19.36 1.70
CA VAL A 47 -18.15 -19.21 2.34
C VAL A 47 -17.05 -19.06 1.30
N GLY A 48 -17.06 -19.89 0.25
CA GLY A 48 -16.12 -19.82 -0.86
C GLY A 48 -16.13 -18.46 -1.56
N GLN A 49 -17.32 -17.90 -1.80
CA GLN A 49 -17.47 -16.56 -2.38
C GLN A 49 -16.87 -15.48 -1.47
N ALA A 50 -17.21 -15.47 -0.18
CA ALA A 50 -16.68 -14.47 0.76
C ALA A 50 -15.15 -14.54 0.90
N MET A 51 -14.57 -15.74 0.84
CA MET A 51 -13.12 -15.93 0.83
C MET A 51 -12.48 -15.43 -0.47
N GLN A 52 -13.15 -15.64 -1.60
CA GLN A 52 -12.69 -15.14 -2.89
C GLN A 52 -12.71 -13.60 -2.94
N GLU A 53 -13.79 -12.97 -2.49
CA GLU A 53 -13.89 -11.51 -2.34
C GLU A 53 -12.78 -10.96 -1.44
N THR A 54 -12.49 -11.64 -0.33
CA THR A 54 -11.40 -11.26 0.58
C THR A 54 -10.04 -11.34 -0.11
N ARG A 55 -9.78 -12.41 -0.89
CA ARG A 55 -8.53 -12.58 -1.65
C ARG A 55 -8.37 -11.51 -2.73
N ASP A 56 -9.43 -11.18 -3.44
CA ASP A 56 -9.39 -10.15 -4.47
C ASP A 56 -9.15 -8.78 -3.84
N ARG A 57 -9.74 -8.51 -2.67
CA ARG A 57 -9.44 -7.29 -1.91
C ARG A 57 -7.97 -7.20 -1.48
N ILE A 58 -7.37 -8.31 -1.04
CA ILE A 58 -5.95 -8.36 -0.68
C ILE A 58 -5.08 -8.04 -1.91
N ARG A 59 -5.39 -8.63 -3.08
CA ARG A 59 -4.65 -8.37 -4.33
C ARG A 59 -4.73 -6.90 -4.76
N ASP A 60 -5.91 -6.30 -4.66
CA ASP A 60 -6.09 -4.87 -4.97
C ASP A 60 -5.24 -3.99 -4.05
N LEU A 61 -5.17 -4.32 -2.76
CA LEU A 61 -4.33 -3.61 -1.79
C LEU A 61 -2.84 -3.79 -2.09
N GLU A 62 -2.40 -4.97 -2.51
CA GLU A 62 -1.02 -5.19 -2.98
C GLU A 62 -0.68 -4.34 -4.19
N ALA A 63 -1.56 -4.32 -5.19
CA ALA A 63 -1.38 -3.50 -6.38
C ALA A 63 -1.33 -1.99 -6.03
N GLN A 64 -2.22 -1.55 -5.14
CA GLN A 64 -2.24 -0.18 -4.63
C GLN A 64 -0.93 0.16 -3.89
N LYS A 65 -0.44 -0.71 -3.02
CA LYS A 65 0.84 -0.54 -2.34
C LYS A 65 1.99 -0.42 -3.34
N SER A 66 2.06 -1.32 -4.32
CA SER A 66 3.10 -1.27 -5.36
C SER A 66 3.09 0.06 -6.11
N ALA A 67 1.91 0.57 -6.48
CA ALA A 67 1.78 1.87 -7.14
C ALA A 67 2.26 3.03 -6.25
N LEU A 68 1.91 3.02 -4.96
CA LEU A 68 2.35 4.05 -4.01
C LEU A 68 3.87 4.04 -3.79
N VAL A 69 4.47 2.85 -3.67
CA VAL A 69 5.92 2.69 -3.54
C VAL A 69 6.64 3.22 -4.79
N GLN A 70 6.12 2.93 -5.99
CA GLN A 70 6.67 3.46 -7.24
C GLN A 70 6.59 4.99 -7.29
N GLN A 71 5.47 5.59 -6.88
CA GLN A 71 5.33 7.04 -6.79
C GLN A 71 6.32 7.66 -5.81
N GLN A 72 6.53 7.03 -4.64
CA GLN A 72 7.50 7.49 -3.65
C GLN A 72 8.92 7.44 -4.22
N GLN A 73 9.30 6.34 -4.87
CA GLN A 73 10.62 6.21 -5.49
C GLN A 73 10.84 7.25 -6.60
N ALA A 74 9.84 7.47 -7.46
CA ALA A 74 9.91 8.48 -8.51
C ALA A 74 10.11 9.89 -7.93
N LEU A 75 9.41 10.22 -6.83
CA LEU A 75 9.56 11.50 -6.14
C LEU A 75 10.96 11.67 -5.53
N ILE A 76 11.52 10.62 -4.93
CA ILE A 76 12.89 10.64 -4.38
C ILE A 76 13.91 10.89 -5.51
N VAL A 77 13.78 10.17 -6.62
CA VAL A 77 14.68 10.31 -7.78
C VAL A 77 14.60 11.73 -8.35
N GLN A 78 13.39 12.26 -8.55
CA GLN A 78 13.20 13.62 -9.05
C GLN A 78 13.85 14.65 -8.11
N ALA A 79 13.63 14.52 -6.80
CA ALA A 79 14.22 15.44 -5.82
C ALA A 79 15.76 15.39 -5.82
N ALA A 80 16.35 14.22 -6.06
CA ALA A 80 17.80 14.05 -6.19
C ALA A 80 18.34 14.74 -7.45
N ILE A 81 17.67 14.57 -8.60
CA ILE A 81 18.01 15.25 -9.86
C ILE A 81 17.93 16.77 -9.70
N ASP A 82 16.84 17.28 -9.12
CA ASP A 82 16.64 18.72 -8.90
C ASP A 82 17.70 19.32 -7.97
N ARG A 83 18.23 18.52 -7.03
CA ARG A 83 19.33 18.93 -6.15
C ARG A 83 20.66 18.96 -6.91
N ALA A 84 20.95 17.95 -7.72
CA ALA A 84 22.17 17.87 -8.51
C ALA A 84 22.27 19.03 -9.51
N ASN A 85 21.18 19.34 -10.20
CA ASN A 85 21.12 20.44 -11.18
C ASN A 85 21.28 21.83 -10.54
N ARG A 86 21.01 21.98 -9.23
CA ARG A 86 21.15 23.25 -8.50
C ARG A 86 22.54 23.47 -7.88
N GLY A 87 23.38 22.45 -7.83
CA GLY A 87 24.73 22.54 -7.25
C GLY A 87 25.85 22.56 -8.30
N GLY A 88 25.50 22.72 -9.58
CA GLY A 88 26.45 22.70 -10.71
C GLY A 88 26.76 24.09 -11.30
N ASP A 89 26.52 25.17 -10.56
CA ASP A 89 26.95 26.55 -10.89
C ASP A 89 28.10 26.97 -9.97
#